data_AF-A0A7C1GFW3-F1
#
_entry.id   AF-A0A7C1GFW3-F1
#
_cell.length_a   1.000
_cell.length_b   1.000
_cell.length_c   1.000
_cell.angle_alpha   90.00
_cell.angle_beta   90.00
_cell.angle_gamma   90.00
#
_symmetry.space_group_name_H-M   'P 1'
#
loop_
_entity.id
_entity.type
_entity.pdbx_description
1 polymer ?
#
loop_
_entity_poly.entity_id
_entity_poly.type
_entity_poly.pdbx_seq_one_letter_code
_entity_poly.pdbx_strand_id
1 'polypeptide(L)'
;VFAGSQEKSVRDFLAQEFSNIYTFKRLKQIDLQQVNRLIVVDTRQSSRIGRLQECLQNPGIEIHLFDHHPHSSSDIKGCREVVEEVGSTTTIFTRLFREQSILPTPDEATLMALGIYEDTGSFLHTTTTGKDLQAAAWLLEHGAKLDIVTQFVSYDLSPRQVGLLGNLLKNATTYNIQSIEIVIAKLTLPEYVDNFAVILHRLMIMKNLDVLFGIICMGDRIYLIARSRIPEVNVGMIARDFGGGGHASAAAATIKDMTLFEAEEKLVHLLHQYVRPRAIAGQIMSSPVITVTPEVTIHEANNLLTRYNITVLPVVSTKAEDTETGEPATVLGMISRRVVEKAIFLKLGHLPVSDYMTTEIATLPPTATLADLQELIIGNRQRLIPVVEHERLQGVITRTDLLNILVNDPAHLPKNLLHEDEQPSTMQTRNMGNLLAERLNRDMMLLLQTIGSVAQELHYSAYVVGGFVRDLLLHIKNSDLDIVIEGDGIHFAKELARQQGAAVRTHEKFGTATVIMPGGLRLDVATARLEYYEYPAAIPTVELSSIKLDLYRRDFTINAMAIHLNPERFGTLVDF
;
A
#
# COMPACT_ATOMS: atom_id res chain seq x y z
N VAL A 1 -41.17 7.75 4.04
CA VAL A 1 -40.87 9.10 4.55
C VAL A 1 -39.37 9.32 4.42
N PHE A 2 -38.91 10.52 4.08
CA PHE A 2 -37.48 10.83 4.06
C PHE A 2 -37.06 11.42 5.42
N ALA A 3 -35.97 10.89 5.99
CA ALA A 3 -35.51 11.25 7.33
C ALA A 3 -34.75 12.59 7.40
N GLY A 4 -34.34 13.14 6.24
CA GLY A 4 -33.52 14.35 6.13
C GLY A 4 -33.87 15.22 4.92
N SER A 5 -33.08 16.28 4.72
CA SER A 5 -33.15 17.12 3.52
C SER A 5 -32.68 16.34 2.30
N GLN A 6 -33.51 16.29 1.27
CA GLN A 6 -33.14 15.72 -0.02
C GLN A 6 -32.15 16.65 -0.72
N GLU A 7 -31.17 16.06 -1.42
CA GLU A 7 -30.38 16.82 -2.37
C GLU A 7 -31.29 17.42 -3.45
N LYS A 8 -30.93 18.59 -3.99
CA LYS A 8 -31.79 19.34 -4.92
C LYS A 8 -32.07 18.52 -6.18
N SER A 9 -31.05 17.88 -6.75
CA SER A 9 -31.10 16.94 -7.88
C SER A 9 -32.15 15.84 -7.67
N VAL A 10 -32.04 15.10 -6.56
CA VAL A 10 -32.94 13.99 -6.19
C VAL A 10 -34.36 14.49 -5.97
N ARG A 11 -34.54 15.63 -5.29
CA ARG A 11 -35.86 16.22 -5.08
C ARG A 11 -36.51 16.62 -6.40
N ASP A 12 -35.76 17.25 -7.29
CA ASP A 12 -36.27 17.73 -8.57
C ASP A 12 -36.62 16.53 -9.49
N PHE A 13 -35.83 15.44 -9.46
CA PHE A 13 -36.15 14.17 -10.12
C PHE A 13 -37.43 13.50 -9.60
N LEU A 14 -37.52 13.33 -8.27
CA LEU A 14 -38.70 12.74 -7.64
C LEU A 14 -39.96 13.58 -7.88
N ALA A 15 -39.81 14.91 -7.93
CA ALA A 15 -40.91 15.84 -8.18
C ALA A 15 -41.47 15.73 -9.60
N GLN A 16 -40.61 15.55 -10.61
CA GLN A 16 -40.98 15.51 -12.02
C GLN A 16 -41.64 14.19 -12.43
N GLU A 17 -41.09 13.05 -12.01
CA GLU A 17 -41.48 11.72 -12.54
C GLU A 17 -42.23 10.84 -11.52
N PHE A 18 -41.97 10.98 -10.21
CA PHE A 18 -42.41 9.99 -9.19
C PHE A 18 -43.50 10.49 -8.21
N SER A 19 -43.81 11.79 -8.19
CA SER A 19 -44.82 12.39 -7.31
C SER A 19 -46.19 11.73 -7.37
N ASN A 20 -46.53 11.12 -8.52
CA ASN A 20 -47.85 10.54 -8.78
C ASN A 20 -47.92 9.02 -8.50
N ILE A 21 -46.79 8.35 -8.30
CA ILE A 21 -46.73 6.87 -8.16
C ILE A 21 -46.65 6.47 -6.68
N TYR A 22 -45.91 7.23 -5.87
CA TYR A 22 -45.65 6.90 -4.47
C TYR A 22 -46.17 7.99 -3.52
N THR A 23 -47.08 7.62 -2.61
CA THR A 23 -47.65 8.57 -1.62
C THR A 23 -46.67 8.81 -0.46
N PHE A 24 -45.67 9.66 -0.68
CA PHE A 24 -44.74 10.05 0.39
C PHE A 24 -45.44 10.93 1.45
N LYS A 25 -45.57 10.42 2.67
CA LYS A 25 -46.00 11.22 3.83
C LYS A 25 -44.85 12.05 4.39
N ARG A 26 -45.16 13.27 4.83
CA ARG A 26 -44.24 14.09 5.62
C ARG A 26 -44.14 13.51 7.03
N LEU A 27 -42.98 13.64 7.67
CA LEU A 27 -42.75 13.13 9.03
C LEU A 27 -43.80 13.62 10.04
N LYS A 28 -44.25 14.88 9.92
CA LYS A 28 -45.29 15.46 10.79
C LYS A 28 -46.68 14.80 10.67
N GLN A 29 -46.91 14.01 9.63
CA GLN A 29 -48.17 13.32 9.36
C GLN A 29 -48.15 11.86 9.84
N ILE A 30 -47.06 11.43 10.46
CA ILE A 30 -46.88 10.07 10.96
C ILE A 30 -46.92 10.12 12.49
N ASP A 31 -47.83 9.36 13.09
CA ASP A 31 -47.80 9.10 14.52
C ASP A 31 -46.70 8.07 14.82
N LEU A 32 -45.59 8.53 15.37
CA LEU A 32 -44.40 7.72 15.61
C LEU A 32 -44.69 6.60 16.62
N GLN A 33 -45.64 6.78 17.54
CA GLN A 33 -45.97 5.76 18.56
C GLN A 33 -46.76 4.58 18.00
N GLN A 34 -47.41 4.75 16.84
CA GLN A 34 -48.17 3.69 16.18
C GLN A 34 -47.32 2.85 15.20
N VAL A 35 -46.04 3.19 15.02
CA VAL A 35 -45.15 2.46 14.12
C VAL A 35 -44.75 1.13 14.74
N ASN A 36 -45.19 0.03 14.14
CA ASN A 36 -44.88 -1.34 14.56
C ASN A 36 -43.76 -2.01 13.75
N ARG A 37 -43.40 -1.45 12.57
CA ARG A 37 -42.28 -1.90 11.75
C ARG A 37 -41.53 -0.71 11.16
N LEU A 38 -40.21 -0.73 11.29
CA LEU A 38 -39.29 0.25 10.74
C LEU A 38 -38.34 -0.41 9.74
N ILE A 39 -38.40 0.01 8.48
CA ILE A 39 -37.47 -0.43 7.43
C ILE A 39 -36.50 0.73 7.17
N VAL A 40 -35.23 0.51 7.48
CA VAL A 40 -34.15 1.49 7.30
C VAL A 40 -33.27 1.01 6.14
N VAL A 41 -33.01 1.93 5.22
CA VAL A 41 -32.25 1.68 4.00
C VAL A 41 -31.12 2.69 3.94
N ASP A 42 -29.94 2.25 3.50
CA ASP A 42 -28.75 3.07 3.25
C ASP A 42 -28.12 3.71 4.51
N THR A 43 -28.48 3.20 5.68
CA THR A 43 -27.85 3.55 6.94
C THR A 43 -28.21 2.54 8.02
N ARG A 44 -27.27 2.30 8.92
CA ARG A 44 -27.52 1.59 10.19
C ARG A 44 -27.34 2.48 11.42
N GLN A 45 -27.03 3.77 11.25
CA GLN A 45 -26.80 4.66 12.39
C GLN A 45 -28.11 5.33 12.85
N SER A 46 -28.40 5.25 14.15
CA SER A 46 -29.59 5.87 14.77
C SER A 46 -29.62 7.39 14.61
N SER A 47 -28.44 8.03 14.64
CA SER A 47 -28.30 9.48 14.42
C SER A 47 -28.72 9.93 13.02
N ARG A 48 -28.56 9.08 11.99
CA ARG A 48 -28.84 9.41 10.59
C ARG A 48 -30.33 9.32 10.21
N ILE A 49 -31.15 8.64 11.02
CA ILE A 49 -32.60 8.54 10.80
C ILE A 49 -33.39 9.68 11.48
N GLY A 50 -32.71 10.63 12.12
CA GLY A 50 -33.30 11.81 12.71
C GLY A 50 -34.38 11.46 13.74
N ARG A 51 -35.55 12.13 13.65
CA ARG A 51 -36.67 11.92 14.58
C ARG A 51 -37.30 10.51 14.52
N LEU A 52 -37.03 9.73 13.47
CA LEU A 52 -37.51 8.34 13.40
C LEU A 52 -36.83 7.44 14.44
N GLN A 53 -35.73 7.88 15.06
CA GLN A 53 -35.11 7.18 16.19
C GLN A 53 -36.08 7.03 17.38
N GLU A 54 -37.07 7.91 17.52
CA GLU A 54 -38.10 7.83 18.57
C GLU A 54 -38.87 6.50 18.45
N CYS A 55 -39.08 5.99 17.23
CA CYS A 55 -39.77 4.72 17.00
C CYS A 55 -39.00 3.51 17.53
N LEU A 56 -37.66 3.60 17.70
CA LEU A 56 -36.85 2.48 18.21
C LEU A 56 -37.22 2.11 19.66
N GLN A 57 -37.92 2.99 20.36
CA GLN A 57 -38.39 2.77 21.73
C GLN A 57 -39.79 2.13 21.79
N ASN A 58 -40.46 1.96 20.64
CA ASN A 58 -41.82 1.39 20.61
C ASN A 58 -41.80 -0.10 21.02
N PRO A 59 -42.72 -0.53 21.91
CA PRO A 59 -42.78 -1.91 22.34
C PRO A 59 -43.12 -2.85 21.18
N GLY A 60 -42.27 -3.83 20.92
CA GLY A 60 -42.48 -4.85 19.88
C GLY A 60 -42.19 -4.41 18.45
N ILE A 61 -41.44 -3.31 18.26
CA ILE A 61 -41.10 -2.83 16.92
C ILE A 61 -40.20 -3.83 16.16
N GLU A 62 -40.60 -4.16 14.92
CA GLU A 62 -39.78 -4.92 13.99
C GLU A 62 -38.87 -3.99 13.19
N ILE A 63 -37.55 -4.23 13.22
CA ILE A 63 -36.57 -3.37 12.56
C ILE A 63 -35.89 -4.16 11.43
N HIS A 64 -36.04 -3.71 10.19
CA HIS A 64 -35.35 -4.25 9.01
C HIS A 64 -34.28 -3.27 8.54
N LEU A 65 -33.05 -3.74 8.38
CA LEU A 65 -31.90 -2.93 7.96
C LEU A 65 -31.35 -3.44 6.64
N PHE A 66 -31.17 -2.53 5.68
CA PHE A 66 -30.51 -2.77 4.39
C PHE A 66 -29.44 -1.71 4.20
N ASP A 67 -28.16 -2.11 4.15
CA ASP A 67 -27.05 -1.16 4.13
C ASP A 67 -25.81 -1.77 3.49
N HIS A 68 -24.94 -0.93 2.93
CA HIS A 68 -23.67 -1.34 2.32
C HIS A 68 -22.43 -0.74 3.00
N HIS A 69 -22.64 0.14 3.99
CA HIS A 69 -21.54 0.77 4.73
C HIS A 69 -20.85 -0.21 5.70
N PRO A 70 -19.56 -0.02 6.01
CA PRO A 70 -18.85 -0.79 7.03
C PRO A 70 -19.50 -0.71 8.42
N HIS A 71 -19.28 -1.73 9.25
CA HIS A 71 -19.80 -1.77 10.61
C HIS A 71 -19.28 -0.62 11.49
N SER A 72 -20.18 -0.01 12.26
CA SER A 72 -19.87 0.99 13.28
C SER A 72 -20.38 0.55 14.66
N SER A 73 -19.72 1.04 15.71
CA SER A 73 -20.14 0.81 17.10
C SER A 73 -21.51 1.41 17.44
N SER A 74 -21.98 2.35 16.63
CA SER A 74 -23.26 3.05 16.78
C SER A 74 -24.41 2.44 15.97
N ASP A 75 -24.24 1.24 15.43
CA ASP A 75 -25.23 0.61 14.54
C ASP A 75 -26.48 0.15 15.32
N ILE A 76 -27.65 0.42 14.75
CA ILE A 76 -28.94 -0.12 15.18
C ILE A 76 -28.90 -1.63 14.95
N LYS A 77 -29.52 -2.39 15.85
CA LYS A 77 -29.75 -3.83 15.66
C LYS A 77 -31.14 -4.08 15.14
N GLY A 78 -31.22 -4.79 14.02
CA GLY A 78 -32.47 -5.18 13.35
C GLY A 78 -32.87 -6.62 13.70
N CYS A 79 -34.16 -6.92 13.57
CA CYS A 79 -34.62 -8.32 13.53
C CYS A 79 -34.34 -8.97 12.17
N ARG A 80 -34.15 -8.16 11.12
CA ARG A 80 -33.66 -8.60 9.80
C ARG A 80 -32.59 -7.62 9.33
N GLU A 81 -31.40 -8.13 9.04
CA GLU A 81 -30.28 -7.33 8.55
C GLU A 81 -29.76 -7.93 7.25
N VAL A 82 -29.69 -7.11 6.19
CA VAL A 82 -29.06 -7.47 4.92
C VAL A 82 -27.98 -6.44 4.66
N VAL A 83 -26.75 -6.81 4.99
CA VAL A 83 -25.58 -5.96 4.87
C VAL A 83 -24.57 -6.64 3.96
N GLU A 84 -24.14 -5.95 2.92
CA GLU A 84 -23.15 -6.45 1.96
C GLU A 84 -22.14 -5.36 1.62
N GLU A 85 -20.87 -5.74 1.52
CA GLU A 85 -19.82 -4.84 1.03
C GLU A 85 -19.92 -4.72 -0.50
N VAL A 86 -20.82 -3.85 -0.96
CA VAL A 86 -21.03 -3.49 -2.37
C VAL A 86 -21.01 -1.97 -2.55
N GLY A 87 -20.90 -1.52 -3.79
CA GLY A 87 -20.79 -0.10 -4.11
C GLY A 87 -22.04 0.72 -3.81
N SER A 88 -23.24 0.12 -3.83
CA SER A 88 -24.50 0.79 -3.51
C SER A 88 -25.50 -0.13 -2.80
N THR A 89 -26.34 0.43 -1.94
CA THR A 89 -27.50 -0.27 -1.37
C THR A 89 -28.48 -0.76 -2.46
N THR A 90 -28.58 -0.04 -3.59
CA THR A 90 -29.44 -0.46 -4.72
C THR A 90 -28.98 -1.79 -5.35
N THR A 91 -27.69 -2.08 -5.33
CA THR A 91 -27.13 -3.39 -5.76
C THR A 91 -27.71 -4.53 -4.92
N ILE A 92 -27.85 -4.35 -3.60
CA ILE A 92 -28.50 -5.33 -2.71
C ILE A 92 -29.95 -5.56 -3.13
N PHE A 93 -30.69 -4.49 -3.44
CA PHE A 93 -32.08 -4.59 -3.88
C PHE A 93 -32.23 -5.28 -5.23
N THR A 94 -31.34 -5.06 -6.19
CA THR A 94 -31.40 -5.80 -7.47
C THR A 94 -31.28 -7.31 -7.26
N ARG A 95 -30.37 -7.75 -6.38
CA ARG A 95 -30.23 -9.16 -6.01
C ARG A 95 -31.52 -9.69 -5.36
N LEU A 96 -32.06 -8.98 -4.37
CA LEU A 96 -33.28 -9.37 -3.68
C LEU A 96 -34.49 -9.45 -4.62
N PHE A 97 -34.59 -8.53 -5.58
CA PHE A 97 -35.65 -8.52 -6.59
C PHE A 97 -35.53 -9.75 -7.50
N ARG A 98 -34.32 -10.08 -7.95
CA ARG A 98 -34.06 -11.29 -8.74
C ARG A 98 -34.40 -12.58 -7.98
N GLU A 99 -34.00 -12.68 -6.72
CA GLU A 99 -34.31 -13.83 -5.86
C GLU A 99 -35.81 -14.01 -5.64
N GLN A 100 -36.56 -12.92 -5.56
CA GLN A 100 -38.00 -12.91 -5.35
C GLN A 100 -38.81 -12.88 -6.66
N SER A 101 -38.14 -12.92 -7.81
CA SER A 101 -38.78 -12.78 -9.14
C SER A 101 -39.63 -11.51 -9.28
N ILE A 102 -39.20 -10.41 -8.65
CA ILE A 102 -39.81 -9.08 -8.78
C ILE A 102 -39.12 -8.37 -9.95
N LEU A 103 -39.89 -7.94 -10.93
CA LEU A 103 -39.41 -7.20 -12.10
C LEU A 103 -39.68 -5.70 -11.91
N PRO A 104 -38.65 -4.83 -11.93
CA PRO A 104 -38.86 -3.40 -11.85
C PRO A 104 -39.46 -2.90 -13.16
N THR A 105 -40.31 -1.89 -13.06
CA THR A 105 -40.71 -1.07 -14.22
C THR A 105 -39.50 -0.30 -14.77
N PRO A 106 -39.52 0.17 -16.03
CA PRO A 106 -38.44 0.99 -16.59
C PRO A 106 -38.08 2.22 -15.73
N ASP A 107 -39.07 2.83 -15.10
CA ASP A 107 -38.86 4.01 -14.25
C ASP A 107 -38.19 3.61 -12.92
N GLU A 108 -38.64 2.53 -12.27
CA GLU A 108 -37.97 1.97 -11.09
C GLU A 108 -36.55 1.51 -11.41
N ALA A 109 -36.35 0.89 -12.57
CA ALA A 109 -35.04 0.45 -13.02
C ALA A 109 -34.10 1.64 -13.23
N THR A 110 -34.61 2.74 -13.78
CA THR A 110 -33.86 4.00 -13.94
C THR A 110 -33.51 4.62 -12.59
N LEU A 111 -34.44 4.66 -11.63
CA LEU A 111 -34.19 5.18 -10.28
C LEU A 111 -33.16 4.33 -9.52
N MET A 112 -33.24 3.01 -9.63
CA MET A 112 -32.26 2.11 -9.01
C MET A 112 -30.89 2.27 -9.67
N ALA A 113 -30.84 2.43 -11.00
CA ALA A 113 -29.59 2.67 -11.71
C ALA A 113 -28.95 3.99 -11.28
N LEU A 114 -29.74 5.04 -11.08
CA LEU A 114 -29.26 6.33 -10.57
C LEU A 114 -28.48 6.15 -9.25
N GLY A 115 -29.03 5.40 -8.30
CA GLY A 115 -28.35 5.11 -7.02
C GLY A 115 -27.02 4.37 -7.20
N ILE A 116 -26.96 3.37 -8.09
CA ILE A 116 -25.69 2.67 -8.38
C ILE A 116 -24.66 3.64 -8.95
N TYR A 117 -25.02 4.42 -9.97
CA TYR A 117 -24.08 5.32 -10.64
C TYR A 117 -23.60 6.46 -9.72
N GLU A 118 -24.45 6.92 -8.79
CA GLU A 118 -24.09 7.95 -7.83
C GLU A 118 -23.11 7.41 -6.76
N ASP A 119 -23.45 6.33 -6.07
CA ASP A 119 -22.64 5.79 -4.97
C ASP A 119 -21.30 5.23 -5.44
N THR A 120 -21.26 4.69 -6.67
CA THR A 120 -20.03 4.15 -7.28
C THR A 120 -19.20 5.21 -8.01
N GLY A 121 -19.66 6.46 -8.09
CA GLY A 121 -18.99 7.51 -8.84
C GLY A 121 -18.83 7.15 -10.32
N SER A 122 -19.90 6.65 -10.93
CA SER A 122 -19.91 6.06 -12.27
C SER A 122 -18.89 4.91 -12.40
N PHE A 123 -18.88 4.02 -11.40
CA PHE A 123 -18.00 2.85 -11.28
C PHE A 123 -16.50 3.12 -11.09
N LEU A 124 -16.14 4.35 -10.68
CA LEU A 124 -14.74 4.75 -10.50
C LEU A 124 -14.30 4.73 -9.03
N HIS A 125 -15.22 4.65 -8.08
CA HIS A 125 -14.89 4.57 -6.66
C HIS A 125 -14.26 3.20 -6.31
N THR A 126 -13.30 3.19 -5.38
CA THR A 126 -12.61 1.96 -4.93
C THR A 126 -13.53 0.98 -4.20
N THR A 127 -14.69 1.44 -3.73
CA THR A 127 -15.75 0.62 -3.12
C THR A 127 -16.63 -0.09 -4.15
N THR A 128 -16.47 0.21 -5.44
CA THR A 128 -17.22 -0.43 -6.53
C THR A 128 -16.79 -1.89 -6.68
N THR A 129 -17.76 -2.79 -6.81
CA THR A 129 -17.55 -4.22 -6.98
C THR A 129 -18.11 -4.71 -8.32
N GLY A 130 -17.71 -5.91 -8.74
CA GLY A 130 -18.29 -6.55 -9.93
C GLY A 130 -19.81 -6.78 -9.85
N LYS A 131 -20.36 -6.89 -8.63
CA LYS A 131 -21.81 -7.03 -8.42
C LYS A 131 -22.56 -5.76 -8.82
N ASP A 132 -21.97 -4.59 -8.63
CA ASP A 132 -22.58 -3.30 -8.98
C ASP A 132 -22.75 -3.18 -10.50
N LEU A 133 -21.76 -3.62 -11.27
CA LEU A 133 -21.84 -3.66 -12.73
C LEU A 133 -22.88 -4.68 -13.22
N GLN A 134 -22.96 -5.84 -12.59
CA GLN A 134 -23.99 -6.84 -12.90
C GLN A 134 -25.40 -6.34 -12.59
N ALA A 135 -25.55 -5.63 -11.47
CA ALA A 135 -26.81 -4.99 -11.08
C ALA A 135 -27.21 -3.90 -12.08
N ALA A 136 -26.28 -3.01 -12.47
CA ALA A 136 -26.52 -1.99 -13.48
C ALA A 136 -26.88 -2.60 -14.84
N ALA A 137 -26.19 -3.65 -15.28
CA ALA A 137 -26.50 -4.38 -16.51
C ALA A 137 -27.92 -4.95 -16.48
N TRP A 138 -28.30 -5.59 -15.37
CA TRP A 138 -29.63 -6.14 -15.20
C TRP A 138 -30.72 -5.05 -15.22
N LEU A 139 -30.48 -3.90 -14.59
CA LEU A 139 -31.41 -2.77 -14.63
C LEU A 139 -31.58 -2.21 -16.06
N LEU A 140 -30.50 -2.17 -16.85
CA LEU A 140 -30.55 -1.79 -18.26
C LEU A 140 -31.36 -2.76 -19.10
N GLU A 141 -31.22 -4.07 -18.86
CA GLU A 141 -32.05 -5.10 -19.50
C GLU A 141 -33.55 -4.90 -19.20
N HIS A 142 -33.89 -4.26 -18.07
CA HIS A 142 -35.26 -3.96 -17.64
C HIS A 142 -35.70 -2.52 -17.99
N GLY A 143 -34.97 -1.85 -18.90
CA GLY A 143 -35.40 -0.57 -19.48
C GLY A 143 -34.93 0.67 -18.73
N ALA A 144 -33.89 0.57 -17.88
CA ALA A 144 -33.26 1.75 -17.29
C ALA A 144 -32.71 2.71 -18.37
N LYS A 145 -32.97 4.01 -18.22
CA LYS A 145 -32.63 5.06 -19.19
C LYS A 145 -31.37 5.82 -18.77
N LEU A 146 -30.23 5.51 -19.40
CA LEU A 146 -28.94 6.14 -19.06
C LEU A 146 -28.87 7.64 -19.38
N ASP A 147 -29.61 8.10 -20.38
CA ASP A 147 -29.73 9.52 -20.71
C ASP A 147 -30.35 10.33 -19.56
N ILE A 148 -31.23 9.72 -18.77
CA ILE A 148 -31.75 10.32 -17.52
C ILE A 148 -30.68 10.23 -16.43
N VAL A 149 -30.07 9.07 -16.21
CA VAL A 149 -29.02 8.89 -15.18
C VAL A 149 -27.90 9.92 -15.35
N THR A 150 -27.41 10.10 -16.57
CA THR A 150 -26.34 11.06 -16.88
C THR A 150 -26.69 12.52 -16.55
N GLN A 151 -27.96 12.92 -16.66
CA GLN A 151 -28.38 14.29 -16.31
C GLN A 151 -28.31 14.58 -14.80
N PHE A 152 -28.44 13.55 -13.97
CA PHE A 152 -28.48 13.70 -12.50
C PHE A 152 -27.17 13.31 -11.80
N VAL A 153 -26.36 12.42 -12.40
CA VAL A 153 -25.05 12.00 -11.84
C VAL A 153 -23.92 12.95 -12.25
N SER A 154 -24.06 13.65 -13.37
CA SER A 154 -23.00 14.55 -13.85
C SER A 154 -23.00 15.84 -13.05
N TYR A 155 -21.97 16.03 -12.22
CA TYR A 155 -21.58 17.34 -11.72
C TYR A 155 -20.97 18.16 -12.86
N ASP A 156 -21.81 18.60 -13.80
CA ASP A 156 -21.38 19.55 -14.81
C ASP A 156 -20.98 20.85 -14.12
N LEU A 157 -19.75 21.30 -14.41
CA LEU A 157 -19.29 22.59 -13.95
C LEU A 157 -20.20 23.65 -14.57
N SER A 158 -20.83 24.46 -13.72
CA SER A 158 -21.57 25.63 -14.19
C SER A 158 -20.66 26.53 -15.02
N PRO A 159 -21.20 27.36 -15.95
CA PRO A 159 -20.39 28.30 -16.73
C PRO A 159 -19.49 29.19 -15.85
N ARG A 160 -19.98 29.59 -14.66
CA ARG A 160 -19.19 30.33 -13.66
C ARG A 160 -18.01 29.49 -13.16
N GLN A 161 -18.22 28.22 -12.81
CA GLN A 161 -17.16 27.32 -12.35
C GLN A 161 -16.14 26.98 -13.45
N VAL A 162 -16.56 26.84 -14.71
CA VAL A 162 -15.65 26.67 -15.85
C VAL A 162 -14.75 27.91 -15.99
N GLY A 163 -15.31 29.11 -15.86
CA GLY A 163 -14.52 30.34 -15.84
C GLY A 163 -13.49 30.38 -14.70
N LEU A 164 -13.89 29.96 -13.49
CA LEU A 164 -12.99 29.86 -12.34
C LEU A 164 -11.89 28.82 -12.56
N LEU A 165 -12.21 27.66 -13.13
CA LEU A 165 -11.21 26.64 -13.49
C LEU A 165 -10.19 27.18 -14.49
N GLY A 166 -10.64 27.92 -15.51
CA GLY A 166 -9.76 28.59 -16.47
C GLY A 166 -8.82 29.60 -15.81
N ASN A 167 -9.30 30.32 -14.79
CA ASN A 167 -8.45 31.24 -14.02
C ASN A 167 -7.45 30.51 -13.12
N LEU A 168 -7.84 29.41 -12.48
CA LEU A 168 -6.92 28.59 -11.70
C LEU A 168 -5.80 28.02 -12.57
N LEU A 169 -6.12 27.57 -13.79
CA LEU A 169 -5.13 27.07 -14.75
C LEU A 169 -4.07 28.11 -15.12
N LYS A 170 -4.47 29.38 -15.25
CA LYS A 170 -3.55 30.48 -15.58
C LYS A 170 -2.68 30.91 -14.39
N ASN A 171 -3.19 30.75 -13.17
CA ASN A 171 -2.55 31.20 -11.93
C ASN A 171 -2.01 30.04 -11.09
N ALA A 172 -1.80 28.86 -11.70
CA ALA A 172 -1.14 27.73 -11.08
C ALA A 172 0.37 27.85 -11.28
N THR A 173 1.11 27.69 -10.19
CA THR A 173 2.57 27.68 -10.14
C THR A 173 3.06 26.34 -9.64
N THR A 174 4.04 25.76 -10.34
CA THR A 174 4.66 24.49 -9.97
C THR A 174 5.93 24.74 -9.15
N TYR A 175 6.07 24.03 -8.04
CA TYR A 175 7.25 23.98 -7.19
C TYR A 175 7.83 22.57 -7.19
N ASN A 176 9.13 22.45 -7.40
CA ASN A 176 9.85 21.17 -7.28
C ASN A 176 10.56 21.14 -5.93
N ILE A 177 10.09 20.28 -5.02
CA ILE A 177 10.66 20.12 -3.68
C ILE A 177 11.08 18.67 -3.54
N GLN A 178 12.39 18.43 -3.40
CA GLN A 178 12.96 17.08 -3.21
C GLN A 178 12.45 16.06 -4.25
N SER A 179 12.44 16.48 -5.53
CA SER A 179 11.98 15.71 -6.70
C SER A 179 10.47 15.45 -6.79
N ILE A 180 9.66 16.05 -5.91
CA ILE A 180 8.20 16.00 -5.98
C ILE A 180 7.68 17.30 -6.62
N GLU A 181 6.82 17.16 -7.64
CA GLU A 181 6.12 18.26 -8.27
C GLU A 181 4.89 18.65 -7.44
N ILE A 182 4.88 19.88 -6.90
CA ILE A 182 3.81 20.41 -6.08
C ILE A 182 3.21 21.63 -6.77
N VAL A 183 1.92 21.57 -7.08
CA VAL A 183 1.22 22.69 -7.73
C VAL A 183 0.49 23.53 -6.71
N ILE A 184 0.69 24.84 -6.76
CA ILE A 184 -0.04 25.84 -5.96
C ILE A 184 -0.86 26.71 -6.90
N ALA A 185 -2.19 26.72 -6.74
CA ALA A 185 -3.11 27.54 -7.52
C ALA A 185 -3.68 28.68 -6.66
N LYS A 186 -3.65 29.90 -7.19
CA LYS A 186 -4.10 31.09 -6.47
C LYS A 186 -5.27 31.77 -7.18
N LEU A 187 -6.22 32.28 -6.41
CA LEU A 187 -7.34 33.06 -6.96
C LEU A 187 -7.92 34.03 -5.94
N THR A 188 -8.28 35.23 -6.39
CA THR A 188 -9.02 36.22 -5.59
C THR A 188 -10.41 36.39 -6.16
N LEU A 189 -11.42 36.31 -5.30
CA LEU A 189 -12.84 36.40 -5.64
C LEU A 189 -13.53 37.43 -4.76
N PRO A 190 -14.41 38.27 -5.32
CA PRO A 190 -15.14 39.28 -4.55
C PRO A 190 -16.22 38.67 -3.65
N GLU A 191 -16.71 37.48 -3.99
CA GLU A 191 -17.79 36.79 -3.31
C GLU A 191 -17.38 35.37 -2.92
N TYR A 192 -18.06 34.84 -1.90
CA TYR A 192 -17.93 33.45 -1.50
C TYR A 192 -18.55 32.52 -2.55
N VAL A 193 -17.85 31.43 -2.86
CA VAL A 193 -18.29 30.41 -3.81
C VAL A 193 -18.36 29.07 -3.10
N ASP A 194 -19.56 28.51 -3.00
CA ASP A 194 -19.79 27.18 -2.44
C ASP A 194 -19.08 26.09 -3.26
N ASN A 195 -18.68 25.01 -2.59
CA ASN A 195 -18.09 23.80 -3.20
C ASN A 195 -16.87 24.06 -4.10
N PHE A 196 -16.05 25.07 -3.78
CA PHE A 196 -14.82 25.38 -4.54
C PHE A 196 -13.83 24.21 -4.60
N ALA A 197 -13.86 23.30 -3.62
CA ALA A 197 -13.06 22.07 -3.62
C ALA A 197 -13.31 21.18 -4.84
N VAL A 198 -14.52 21.19 -5.42
CA VAL A 198 -14.85 20.44 -6.65
C VAL A 198 -14.08 20.97 -7.84
N ILE A 199 -13.91 22.30 -7.92
CA ILE A 199 -13.16 22.97 -9.00
C ILE A 199 -11.68 22.59 -8.93
N LEU A 200 -11.09 22.62 -7.72
CA LEU A 200 -9.70 22.20 -7.50
C LEU A 200 -9.50 20.70 -7.75
N HIS A 201 -10.45 19.86 -7.36
CA HIS A 201 -10.40 18.43 -7.66
C HIS A 201 -10.44 18.16 -9.17
N ARG A 202 -11.28 18.90 -9.93
CA ARG A 202 -11.28 18.83 -11.38
C ARG A 202 -9.96 19.27 -12.00
N LEU A 203 -9.33 20.33 -11.47
CA LEU A 203 -7.98 20.73 -11.88
C LEU A 203 -6.96 19.61 -11.66
N MET A 204 -6.96 19.00 -10.47
CA MET A 204 -6.06 17.91 -10.11
C MET A 204 -6.19 16.72 -11.06
N ILE A 205 -7.43 16.29 -11.36
CA ILE A 205 -7.69 15.20 -12.31
C ILE A 205 -7.27 15.60 -13.72
N MET A 206 -7.67 16.78 -14.20
CA MET A 206 -7.44 17.21 -15.58
C MET A 206 -5.94 17.35 -15.91
N LYS A 207 -5.13 17.79 -14.94
CA LYS A 207 -3.68 17.90 -15.08
C LYS A 207 -2.92 16.67 -14.58
N ASN A 208 -3.62 15.67 -14.06
CA ASN A 208 -3.06 14.48 -13.42
C ASN A 208 -1.96 14.81 -12.41
N LEU A 209 -2.26 15.73 -11.48
CA LEU A 209 -1.31 16.20 -10.47
C LEU A 209 -1.29 15.26 -9.27
N ASP A 210 -0.10 15.02 -8.71
CA ASP A 210 0.05 14.24 -7.48
C ASP A 210 -0.29 15.07 -6.25
N VAL A 211 0.12 16.34 -6.22
CA VAL A 211 -0.10 17.26 -5.11
C VAL A 211 -0.60 18.61 -5.62
N LEU A 212 -1.72 19.09 -5.03
CA LEU A 212 -2.32 20.38 -5.36
C LEU A 212 -2.72 21.12 -4.08
N PHE A 213 -2.28 22.38 -3.97
CA PHE A 213 -2.75 23.35 -2.99
C PHE A 213 -3.48 24.48 -3.71
N GLY A 214 -4.69 24.82 -3.25
CA GLY A 214 -5.43 26.01 -3.67
C GLY A 214 -5.43 27.04 -2.55
N ILE A 215 -4.91 28.24 -2.80
CA ILE A 215 -4.98 29.39 -1.88
C ILE A 215 -5.94 30.41 -2.47
N ILE A 216 -7.16 30.45 -1.94
CA ILE A 216 -8.29 31.17 -2.54
C ILE A 216 -8.75 32.26 -1.59
N CYS A 217 -8.61 33.52 -2.00
CA CYS A 217 -9.18 34.65 -1.27
C CYS A 217 -10.63 34.86 -1.73
N MET A 218 -11.59 34.78 -0.81
CA MET A 218 -13.01 35.04 -1.08
C MET A 218 -13.52 36.10 -0.10
N GLY A 219 -13.75 37.31 -0.60
CA GLY A 219 -13.98 38.47 0.27
C GLY A 219 -12.75 38.74 1.16
N ASP A 220 -12.96 38.79 2.48
CA ASP A 220 -11.88 39.10 3.45
C ASP A 220 -11.22 37.84 4.05
N ARG A 221 -11.50 36.66 3.51
CA ARG A 221 -10.99 35.39 4.05
C ARG A 221 -10.22 34.61 3.00
N ILE A 222 -9.12 34.01 3.42
CA ILE A 222 -8.33 33.10 2.60
C ILE A 222 -8.65 31.66 3.00
N TYR A 223 -8.90 30.83 2.00
CA TYR A 223 -9.14 29.40 2.15
C TYR A 223 -7.98 28.65 1.53
N LEU A 224 -7.32 27.81 2.33
CA LEU A 224 -6.38 26.80 1.87
C LEU A 224 -7.14 25.50 1.68
N ILE A 225 -7.09 24.95 0.47
CA ILE A 225 -7.68 23.64 0.15
C ILE A 225 -6.57 22.78 -0.46
N ALA A 226 -6.32 21.62 0.11
CA ALA A 226 -5.18 20.79 -0.28
C ALA A 226 -5.60 19.36 -0.60
N ARG A 227 -4.91 18.77 -1.58
CA ARG A 227 -5.05 17.37 -1.99
C ARG A 227 -3.68 16.77 -2.31
N SER A 228 -3.49 15.53 -1.88
CA SER A 228 -2.32 14.71 -2.23
C SER A 228 -2.74 13.29 -2.55
N ARG A 229 -2.14 12.72 -3.60
CA ARG A 229 -2.23 11.30 -3.98
C ARG A 229 -1.06 10.48 -3.43
N ILE A 230 -0.03 11.14 -2.92
CA ILE A 230 1.23 10.51 -2.52
C ILE A 230 1.46 10.68 -1.01
N PRO A 231 1.93 9.65 -0.30
CA PRO A 231 2.12 9.68 1.15
C PRO A 231 3.24 10.61 1.63
N GLU A 232 4.19 10.95 0.75
CA GLU A 232 5.33 11.84 1.00
C GLU A 232 4.88 13.27 1.35
N VAL A 233 3.68 13.66 0.91
CA VAL A 233 3.10 14.97 1.20
C VAL A 233 1.81 14.81 2.00
N ASN A 234 1.95 14.90 3.32
CA ASN A 234 0.80 14.88 4.24
C ASN A 234 0.16 16.27 4.32
N VAL A 235 -0.89 16.50 3.51
CA VAL A 235 -1.56 17.80 3.46
C VAL A 235 -2.35 18.13 4.73
N GLY A 236 -2.75 17.11 5.49
CA GLY A 236 -3.43 17.25 6.77
C GLY A 236 -2.56 17.91 7.83
N MET A 237 -1.26 17.59 7.88
CA MET A 237 -0.32 18.24 8.79
C MET A 237 -0.11 19.71 8.41
N ILE A 238 0.12 19.98 7.13
CA ILE A 238 0.32 21.35 6.62
C ILE A 238 -0.90 22.22 6.91
N ALA A 239 -2.12 21.70 6.72
CA ALA A 239 -3.34 22.44 7.01
C ALA A 239 -3.51 22.79 8.49
N ARG A 240 -3.05 21.95 9.43
CA ARG A 240 -3.11 22.25 10.87
C ARG A 240 -2.24 23.45 11.25
N ASP A 241 -1.11 23.64 10.60
CA ASP A 241 -0.22 24.80 10.84
C ASP A 241 -0.80 26.12 10.31
N PHE A 242 -1.85 26.03 9.48
CA PHE A 242 -2.72 27.13 9.09
C PHE A 242 -4.00 27.25 9.94
N GLY A 243 -4.13 26.48 11.03
CA GLY A 243 -5.30 26.47 11.90
C GLY A 243 -6.50 25.69 11.36
N GLY A 244 -6.28 24.82 10.37
CA GLY A 244 -7.28 23.95 9.78
C GLY A 244 -7.19 22.49 10.22
N GLY A 245 -7.64 21.58 9.36
CA GLY A 245 -7.63 20.15 9.62
C GLY A 245 -7.98 19.30 8.39
N GLY A 246 -7.91 17.98 8.56
CA GLY A 246 -8.21 17.00 7.51
C GLY A 246 -7.36 15.74 7.61
N HIS A 247 -7.43 14.94 6.55
CA HIS A 247 -6.69 13.70 6.36
C HIS A 247 -5.37 13.95 5.60
N ALA A 248 -4.50 12.94 5.57
CA ALA A 248 -3.21 13.04 4.89
C ALA A 248 -3.33 13.32 3.37
N SER A 249 -4.41 12.87 2.74
CA SER A 249 -4.70 13.06 1.30
C SER A 249 -5.57 14.27 0.99
N ALA A 250 -6.29 14.81 1.98
CA ALA A 250 -7.32 15.82 1.77
C ALA A 250 -7.52 16.68 3.02
N ALA A 251 -7.25 17.97 2.92
CA ALA A 251 -7.36 18.89 4.05
C ALA A 251 -7.78 20.31 3.63
N ALA A 252 -8.22 21.11 4.60
CA ALA A 252 -8.57 22.50 4.40
C ALA A 252 -8.28 23.34 5.64
N ALA A 253 -8.02 24.64 5.44
CA ALA A 253 -7.84 25.62 6.50
C ALA A 253 -8.44 26.98 6.09
N THR A 254 -8.89 27.75 7.09
CA THR A 254 -9.28 29.15 6.88
C THR A 254 -8.23 30.03 7.52
N ILE A 255 -7.53 30.80 6.70
CA ILE A 255 -6.45 31.68 7.10
C ILE A 255 -7.04 33.06 7.38
N LYS A 256 -6.69 33.63 8.54
CA LYS A 256 -7.02 34.98 8.96
C LYS A 256 -5.74 35.78 9.08
N ASP A 257 -5.85 37.10 8.92
CA ASP A 257 -4.76 38.06 9.19
C ASP A 257 -3.49 37.83 8.35
N MET A 258 -3.65 37.34 7.11
CA MET A 258 -2.57 37.18 6.14
C MET A 258 -3.05 37.60 4.75
N THR A 259 -2.13 38.08 3.93
CA THR A 259 -2.32 38.25 2.48
C THR A 259 -2.12 36.94 1.74
N LEU A 260 -2.59 36.85 0.49
CA LEU A 260 -2.35 35.67 -0.37
C LEU A 260 -0.85 35.37 -0.53
N PHE A 261 -0.03 36.42 -0.62
CA PHE A 261 1.41 36.30 -0.75
C PHE A 261 2.06 35.73 0.52
N GLU A 262 1.69 36.25 1.70
CA GLU A 262 2.20 35.72 2.98
C GLU A 262 1.75 34.27 3.22
N ALA A 263 0.51 33.94 2.85
CA ALA A 263 0.00 32.58 2.95
C ALA A 263 0.78 31.60 2.04
N GLU A 264 1.14 32.04 0.83
CA GLU A 264 1.97 31.27 -0.11
C GLU A 264 3.40 31.09 0.40
N GLU A 265 4.07 32.16 0.83
CA GLU A 265 5.43 32.09 1.40
C GLU A 265 5.49 31.14 2.61
N LYS A 266 4.50 31.25 3.51
CA LYS A 266 4.37 30.33 4.65
C LYS A 266 4.14 28.90 4.18
N LEU A 267 3.30 28.67 3.16
CA LEU A 267 3.05 27.34 2.63
C LEU A 267 4.33 26.72 2.05
N VAL A 268 5.06 27.47 1.22
CA VAL A 268 6.34 27.01 0.65
C VAL A 268 7.34 26.67 1.76
N HIS A 269 7.44 27.48 2.81
CA HIS A 269 8.28 27.17 3.96
C HIS A 269 7.88 25.86 4.65
N LEU A 270 6.58 25.66 4.91
CA LEU A 270 6.08 24.43 5.53
C LEU A 270 6.29 23.20 4.62
N LEU A 271 6.20 23.37 3.30
CA LEU A 271 6.50 22.30 2.36
C LEU A 271 7.97 21.87 2.47
N HIS A 272 8.92 22.80 2.55
CA HIS A 272 10.32 22.44 2.78
C HIS A 272 10.58 21.74 4.12
N GLN A 273 9.71 21.95 5.12
CA GLN A 273 9.84 21.34 6.45
C GLN A 273 9.23 19.93 6.53
N TYR A 274 8.03 19.76 5.96
CA TYR A 274 7.22 18.54 6.10
C TYR A 274 7.31 17.57 4.94
N VAL A 275 7.66 18.04 3.74
CA VAL A 275 7.97 17.14 2.63
C VAL A 275 9.29 16.49 2.98
N ARG A 276 9.26 15.18 3.24
CA ARG A 276 10.43 14.34 3.43
C ARG A 276 10.25 13.07 2.61
N PRO A 277 11.10 12.83 1.60
CA PRO A 277 11.16 11.55 0.93
C PRO A 277 11.43 10.48 1.98
N ARG A 278 10.73 9.35 1.88
CA ARG A 278 11.04 8.21 2.74
C ARG A 278 12.47 7.75 2.48
N ALA A 279 13.21 7.49 3.54
CA ALA A 279 14.47 6.75 3.46
C ALA A 279 14.14 5.32 2.99
N ILE A 280 14.60 4.96 1.79
CA ILE A 280 14.27 3.69 1.15
C ILE A 280 15.50 2.78 1.08
N ALA A 281 16.72 3.33 1.02
CA ALA A 281 17.94 2.55 0.81
C ALA A 281 18.12 1.40 1.82
N GLY A 282 18.04 1.67 3.12
CA GLY A 282 18.12 0.65 4.16
C GLY A 282 16.97 -0.37 4.11
N GLN A 283 15.85 -0.04 3.47
CA GLN A 283 14.70 -0.95 3.38
C GLN A 283 14.82 -1.96 2.24
N ILE A 284 15.51 -1.57 1.17
CA ILE A 284 15.60 -2.33 -0.09
C ILE A 284 16.95 -3.02 -0.30
N MET A 285 17.98 -2.63 0.47
CA MET A 285 19.31 -3.20 0.33
C MET A 285 19.31 -4.70 0.61
N SER A 286 20.10 -5.44 -0.15
CA SER A 286 20.37 -6.85 0.12
C SER A 286 21.48 -6.99 1.15
N SER A 287 21.26 -7.79 2.18
CA SER A 287 22.20 -8.12 3.26
C SER A 287 21.98 -9.58 3.71
N PRO A 288 23.01 -10.32 4.18
CA PRO A 288 24.43 -9.95 4.23
C PRO A 288 25.06 -9.83 2.85
N VAL A 289 26.07 -8.97 2.72
CA VAL A 289 26.75 -8.72 1.44
C VAL A 289 27.89 -9.72 1.25
N ILE A 290 27.94 -10.34 0.07
CA ILE A 290 29.07 -11.18 -0.34
C ILE A 290 30.23 -10.27 -0.74
N THR A 291 31.36 -10.39 -0.06
CA THR A 291 32.54 -9.54 -0.26
C THR A 291 33.82 -10.36 -0.43
N VAL A 292 34.88 -9.71 -0.91
CA VAL A 292 36.24 -10.27 -1.00
C VAL A 292 37.26 -9.30 -0.41
N THR A 293 38.43 -9.80 0.00
CA THR A 293 39.56 -8.95 0.40
C THR A 293 40.46 -8.65 -0.81
N PRO A 294 41.32 -7.62 -0.76
CA PRO A 294 42.14 -7.20 -1.90
C PRO A 294 43.09 -8.29 -2.42
N GLU A 295 43.52 -9.20 -1.56
CA GLU A 295 44.52 -10.24 -1.81
C GLU A 295 43.95 -11.48 -2.50
N VAL A 296 42.62 -11.63 -2.49
CA VAL A 296 41.92 -12.74 -3.14
C VAL A 296 42.26 -12.72 -4.63
N THR A 297 42.50 -13.90 -5.20
CA THR A 297 42.85 -14.00 -6.62
C THR A 297 41.65 -13.75 -7.52
N ILE A 298 41.89 -13.30 -8.74
CA ILE A 298 40.83 -13.13 -9.75
C ILE A 298 40.08 -14.45 -10.03
N HIS A 299 40.75 -15.61 -9.97
CA HIS A 299 40.10 -16.92 -10.11
C HIS A 299 39.11 -17.20 -8.98
N GLU A 300 39.49 -16.94 -7.73
CA GLU A 300 38.60 -17.11 -6.59
C GLU A 300 37.42 -16.13 -6.65
N ALA A 301 37.67 -14.87 -7.02
CA ALA A 301 36.61 -13.89 -7.25
C ALA A 301 35.64 -14.34 -8.36
N ASN A 302 36.14 -14.96 -9.44
CA ASN A 302 35.30 -15.52 -10.50
C ASN A 302 34.43 -16.67 -10.01
N ASN A 303 34.98 -17.54 -9.17
CA ASN A 303 34.25 -18.66 -8.58
C ASN A 303 33.12 -18.13 -7.70
N LEU A 304 33.36 -17.10 -6.89
CA LEU A 304 32.33 -16.44 -6.09
C LEU A 304 31.25 -15.77 -6.97
N LEU A 305 31.65 -14.98 -7.97
CA LEU A 305 30.70 -14.33 -8.89
C LEU A 305 29.80 -15.35 -9.59
N THR A 306 30.37 -16.49 -9.99
CA THR A 306 29.63 -17.57 -10.66
C THR A 306 28.75 -18.33 -9.68
N ARG A 307 29.29 -18.71 -8.50
CA ARG A 307 28.60 -19.48 -7.46
C ARG A 307 27.36 -18.77 -6.95
N TYR A 308 27.46 -17.47 -6.70
CA TYR A 308 26.37 -16.64 -6.17
C TYR A 308 25.54 -15.95 -7.27
N ASN A 309 25.86 -16.20 -8.55
CA ASN A 309 25.25 -15.56 -9.72
C ASN A 309 25.16 -14.02 -9.61
N ILE A 310 26.22 -13.40 -9.06
CA ILE A 310 26.33 -11.95 -8.88
C ILE A 310 27.27 -11.36 -9.94
N THR A 311 27.03 -10.09 -10.30
CA THR A 311 27.77 -9.42 -11.39
C THR A 311 28.88 -8.52 -10.90
N VAL A 312 28.86 -8.11 -9.63
CA VAL A 312 29.83 -7.22 -9.00
C VAL A 312 30.07 -7.69 -7.57
N LEU A 313 31.33 -7.69 -7.16
CA LEU A 313 31.77 -7.97 -5.79
C LEU A 313 32.36 -6.69 -5.17
N PRO A 314 31.85 -6.25 -4.01
CA PRO A 314 32.55 -5.29 -3.17
C PRO A 314 33.83 -5.87 -2.58
N VAL A 315 34.89 -5.07 -2.60
CA VAL A 315 36.19 -5.37 -2.00
C VAL A 315 36.28 -4.60 -0.70
N VAL A 316 36.50 -5.30 0.41
CA VAL A 316 36.56 -4.73 1.76
C VAL A 316 37.92 -4.98 2.42
N SER A 317 38.32 -4.13 3.35
CA SER A 317 39.59 -4.25 4.07
C SER A 317 39.72 -5.57 4.86
N THR A 318 38.63 -6.01 5.48
CA THR A 318 38.58 -7.21 6.34
C THR A 318 37.25 -7.95 6.12
N LYS A 319 37.25 -9.28 6.28
CA LYS A 319 36.03 -10.07 6.19
C LYS A 319 35.14 -9.82 7.40
N ALA A 320 33.82 -9.83 7.19
CA ALA A 320 32.83 -9.61 8.24
C ALA A 320 32.91 -10.62 9.41
N GLU A 321 33.45 -11.82 9.16
CA GLU A 321 33.62 -12.90 10.13
C GLU A 321 34.83 -12.73 11.06
N ASP A 322 35.81 -11.88 10.73
CA ASP A 322 37.05 -11.68 11.50
C ASP A 322 36.96 -10.53 12.53
N THR A 323 35.75 -10.16 12.96
CA THR A 323 35.49 -8.97 13.79
C THR A 323 35.87 -9.11 15.28
N GLU A 324 36.69 -10.08 15.65
CA GLU A 324 37.32 -10.12 16.99
C GLU A 324 38.33 -8.96 17.21
N THR A 325 38.82 -8.32 16.14
CA THR A 325 39.84 -7.25 16.20
C THR A 325 39.27 -5.82 16.16
N GLY A 326 37.95 -5.64 16.01
CA GLY A 326 37.30 -4.33 16.13
C GLY A 326 37.52 -3.34 14.97
N GLU A 327 38.16 -3.74 13.87
CA GLU A 327 38.29 -2.88 12.68
C GLU A 327 37.05 -2.99 11.77
N PRO A 328 36.42 -1.86 11.36
CA PRO A 328 35.27 -1.87 10.48
C PRO A 328 35.64 -2.38 9.09
N ALA A 329 34.78 -3.21 8.49
CA ALA A 329 34.91 -3.65 7.10
C ALA A 329 34.64 -2.47 6.15
N THR A 330 35.69 -1.69 5.89
CA THR A 330 35.66 -0.53 5.00
C THR A 330 35.67 -0.96 3.55
N VAL A 331 34.86 -0.32 2.72
CA VAL A 331 34.79 -0.62 1.29
C VAL A 331 35.96 0.06 0.57
N LEU A 332 36.88 -0.74 0.03
CA LEU A 332 38.07 -0.27 -0.68
C LEU A 332 37.83 -0.11 -2.18
N GLY A 333 36.89 -0.88 -2.73
CA GLY A 333 36.57 -0.85 -4.15
C GLY A 333 35.54 -1.90 -4.57
N MET A 334 35.42 -2.10 -5.87
CA MET A 334 34.55 -3.12 -6.46
C MET A 334 35.21 -3.79 -7.66
N ILE A 335 34.95 -5.09 -7.86
CA ILE A 335 35.37 -5.81 -9.06
C ILE A 335 34.15 -6.41 -9.77
N SER A 336 34.06 -6.18 -11.09
CA SER A 336 32.94 -6.67 -11.90
C SER A 336 33.27 -7.96 -12.63
N ARG A 337 32.26 -8.80 -12.88
CA ARG A 337 32.38 -10.04 -13.64
C ARG A 337 33.04 -9.84 -15.00
N ARG A 338 32.72 -8.74 -15.69
CA ARG A 338 33.35 -8.41 -16.99
C ARG A 338 34.86 -8.21 -16.87
N VAL A 339 35.33 -7.58 -15.79
CA VAL A 339 36.77 -7.36 -15.56
C VAL A 339 37.45 -8.67 -15.22
N VAL A 340 36.83 -9.47 -14.35
CA VAL A 340 37.33 -10.79 -13.95
C VAL A 340 37.44 -11.74 -15.14
N GLU A 341 36.38 -11.90 -15.94
CA GLU A 341 36.38 -12.77 -17.13
C GLU A 341 37.43 -12.34 -18.15
N LYS A 342 37.59 -11.02 -18.36
CA LYS A 342 38.62 -10.48 -19.26
C LYS A 342 40.03 -10.75 -18.73
N ALA A 343 40.25 -10.60 -17.44
CA ALA A 343 41.55 -10.91 -16.82
C ALA A 343 41.89 -12.40 -16.91
N ILE A 344 40.92 -13.28 -16.69
CA ILE A 344 41.10 -14.74 -16.86
C ILE A 344 41.41 -15.08 -18.31
N PHE A 345 40.70 -14.50 -19.28
CA PHE A 345 40.98 -14.69 -20.71
C PHE A 345 42.42 -14.29 -21.07
N LEU A 346 42.94 -13.23 -20.45
CA LEU A 346 44.33 -12.77 -20.60
C LEU A 346 45.35 -13.57 -19.75
N LYS A 347 44.93 -14.66 -19.11
CA LYS A 347 45.75 -15.52 -18.22
C LYS A 347 46.27 -14.82 -16.95
N LEU A 348 45.56 -13.79 -16.49
CA LEU A 348 45.89 -12.99 -15.31
C LEU A 348 45.12 -13.46 -14.06
N GLY A 349 44.47 -14.62 -14.10
CA GLY A 349 43.57 -15.09 -13.03
C GLY A 349 44.24 -15.33 -11.67
N HIS A 350 45.57 -15.46 -11.62
CA HIS A 350 46.37 -15.65 -10.40
C HIS A 350 46.73 -14.34 -9.69
N LEU A 351 46.53 -13.19 -10.35
CA LEU A 351 46.79 -11.88 -9.77
C LEU A 351 45.71 -11.52 -8.74
N PRO A 352 46.05 -10.67 -7.76
CA PRO A 352 45.11 -10.22 -6.74
C PRO A 352 44.04 -9.29 -7.34
N VAL A 353 42.87 -9.29 -6.72
CA VAL A 353 41.74 -8.41 -7.07
C VAL A 353 42.12 -6.93 -6.94
N SER A 354 42.99 -6.58 -5.99
CA SER A 354 43.50 -5.21 -5.77
C SER A 354 44.01 -4.53 -7.03
N ASP A 355 44.62 -5.28 -7.95
CA ASP A 355 45.28 -4.73 -9.13
C ASP A 355 44.30 -4.33 -10.23
N TYR A 356 43.07 -4.85 -10.18
CA TYR A 356 42.05 -4.68 -11.22
C TYR A 356 40.71 -4.14 -10.69
N MET A 357 40.57 -3.96 -9.37
CA MET A 357 39.37 -3.37 -8.78
C MET A 357 39.24 -1.89 -9.14
N THR A 358 38.02 -1.40 -9.15
CA THR A 358 37.71 0.04 -9.23
C THR A 358 37.64 0.60 -7.83
N THR A 359 38.46 1.61 -7.53
CA THR A 359 38.53 2.28 -6.22
C THR A 359 37.65 3.53 -6.14
N GLU A 360 37.39 4.19 -7.26
CA GLU A 360 36.45 5.31 -7.35
C GLU A 360 35.01 4.78 -7.35
N ILE A 361 34.47 4.59 -6.16
CA ILE A 361 33.12 4.07 -5.95
C ILE A 361 32.27 5.07 -5.17
N ALA A 362 31.02 5.23 -5.60
CA ALA A 362 30.03 5.96 -4.83
C ALA A 362 29.31 5.02 -3.85
N THR A 363 29.05 5.52 -2.65
CA THR A 363 28.33 4.81 -1.58
C THR A 363 27.16 5.66 -1.07
N LEU A 364 26.16 5.02 -0.46
CA LEU A 364 25.03 5.71 0.15
C LEU A 364 24.85 5.33 1.63
N PRO A 365 24.33 6.23 2.48
CA PRO A 365 23.87 5.85 3.81
C PRO A 365 22.55 5.04 3.75
N PRO A 366 22.22 4.24 4.79
CA PRO A 366 20.92 3.55 4.87
C PRO A 366 19.71 4.50 4.83
N THR A 367 19.92 5.76 5.21
CA THR A 367 18.91 6.81 5.20
C THR A 367 18.68 7.44 3.82
N ALA A 368 19.39 7.01 2.78
CA ALA A 368 19.30 7.59 1.45
C ALA A 368 17.92 7.35 0.79
N THR A 369 17.55 8.29 -0.08
CA THR A 369 16.26 8.36 -0.76
C THR A 369 16.30 7.68 -2.12
N LEU A 370 15.13 7.51 -2.75
CA LEU A 370 15.05 6.98 -4.12
C LEU A 370 15.73 7.90 -5.14
N ALA A 371 15.68 9.23 -4.93
CA ALA A 371 16.33 10.19 -5.81
C ALA A 371 17.86 10.04 -5.78
N ASP A 372 18.44 9.90 -4.58
CA ASP A 372 19.88 9.67 -4.40
C ASP A 372 20.34 8.38 -5.11
N LEU A 373 19.50 7.34 -5.05
CA LEU A 373 19.74 6.07 -5.76
C LEU A 373 19.70 6.23 -7.28
N GLN A 374 18.69 6.96 -7.80
CA GLN A 374 18.56 7.24 -9.23
C GLN A 374 19.76 8.02 -9.77
N GLU A 375 20.18 9.07 -9.06
CA GLU A 375 21.31 9.91 -9.46
C GLU A 375 22.61 9.10 -9.60
N LEU A 376 22.90 8.24 -8.62
CA LEU A 376 24.12 7.42 -8.64
C LEU A 376 24.08 6.29 -9.67
N ILE A 377 22.94 5.64 -9.88
CA ILE A 377 22.84 4.55 -10.87
C ILE A 377 22.83 5.10 -12.30
N ILE A 378 22.14 6.22 -12.55
CA ILE A 378 21.97 6.81 -13.88
C ILE A 378 23.18 7.69 -14.24
N GLY A 379 23.57 8.61 -13.33
CA GLY A 379 24.63 9.58 -13.53
C GLY A 379 26.02 8.96 -13.53
N ASN A 380 26.34 8.14 -12.52
CA ASN A 380 27.68 7.58 -12.35
C ASN A 380 27.87 6.20 -13.00
N ARG A 381 26.86 5.70 -13.73
CA ARG A 381 26.84 4.37 -14.39
C ARG A 381 27.23 3.20 -13.47
N GLN A 382 27.08 3.37 -12.15
CA GLN A 382 27.42 2.36 -11.17
C GLN A 382 26.27 1.34 -11.07
N ARG A 383 26.55 0.06 -11.36
CA ARG A 383 25.51 -0.98 -11.42
C ARG A 383 25.10 -1.54 -10.06
N LEU A 384 25.95 -1.33 -9.05
CA LEU A 384 25.78 -1.79 -7.68
C LEU A 384 26.25 -0.66 -6.76
N ILE A 385 25.41 -0.23 -5.83
CA ILE A 385 25.71 0.80 -4.85
C ILE A 385 25.86 0.15 -3.48
N PRO A 386 27.05 0.21 -2.87
CA PRO A 386 27.24 -0.17 -1.48
C PRO A 386 26.55 0.83 -0.54
N VAL A 387 25.78 0.30 0.38
CA VAL A 387 25.16 1.06 1.47
C VAL A 387 26.08 0.97 2.68
N VAL A 388 26.59 2.12 3.13
CA VAL A 388 27.64 2.23 4.16
C VAL A 388 27.13 3.12 5.29
N GLU A 389 27.31 2.67 6.53
CA GLU A 389 26.99 3.44 7.73
C GLU A 389 28.20 3.37 8.69
N HIS A 390 28.69 4.52 9.16
CA HIS A 390 29.89 4.60 10.00
C HIS A 390 31.10 3.83 9.41
N GLU A 391 31.37 4.02 8.11
CA GLU A 391 32.43 3.34 7.34
C GLU A 391 32.29 1.81 7.21
N ARG A 392 31.20 1.24 7.72
CA ARG A 392 30.91 -0.19 7.62
C ARG A 392 29.91 -0.47 6.52
N LEU A 393 30.22 -1.46 5.68
CA LEU A 393 29.27 -1.97 4.68
C LEU A 393 28.08 -2.66 5.35
N GLN A 394 26.88 -2.14 5.11
CA GLN A 394 25.62 -2.66 5.65
C GLN A 394 24.83 -3.50 4.64
N GLY A 395 24.91 -3.12 3.36
CA GLY A 395 24.12 -3.73 2.29
C GLY A 395 24.56 -3.30 0.91
N VAL A 396 23.94 -3.87 -0.13
CA VAL A 396 24.13 -3.44 -1.53
C VAL A 396 22.79 -3.29 -2.23
N ILE A 397 22.71 -2.31 -3.13
CA ILE A 397 21.53 -2.07 -3.97
C ILE A 397 21.97 -2.16 -5.42
N THR A 398 21.31 -3.01 -6.20
CA THR A 398 21.61 -3.17 -7.63
C THR A 398 20.69 -2.34 -8.51
N ARG A 399 21.09 -2.12 -9.76
CA ARG A 399 20.22 -1.50 -10.77
C ARG A 399 18.92 -2.26 -10.99
N THR A 400 18.92 -3.58 -10.86
CA THR A 400 17.70 -4.40 -10.94
C THR A 400 16.76 -4.10 -9.79
N ASP A 401 17.28 -3.92 -8.57
CA ASP A 401 16.46 -3.53 -7.41
C ASP A 401 15.81 -2.17 -7.62
N LEU A 402 16.57 -1.19 -8.16
CA LEU A 402 16.01 0.11 -8.54
C LEU A 402 14.92 -0.02 -9.62
N LEU A 403 15.16 -0.79 -10.68
CA LEU A 403 14.18 -0.97 -11.76
C LEU A 403 12.90 -1.64 -11.26
N ASN A 404 13.02 -2.66 -10.41
CA ASN A 404 11.86 -3.31 -9.80
C ASN A 404 11.03 -2.30 -8.99
N ILE A 405 11.65 -1.39 -8.25
CA ILE A 405 10.93 -0.33 -7.53
C ILE A 405 10.21 0.61 -8.50
N LEU A 406 10.89 1.06 -9.55
CA LEU A 406 10.31 2.01 -10.51
C LEU A 406 9.17 1.42 -11.36
N VAL A 407 9.24 0.12 -11.63
CA VAL A 407 8.19 -0.62 -12.36
C VAL A 407 7.00 -0.93 -11.44
N ASN A 408 7.25 -1.18 -10.16
CA ASN A 408 6.21 -1.53 -9.19
C ASN A 408 5.55 -0.30 -8.52
N ASP A 409 6.09 0.90 -8.70
CA ASP A 409 5.47 2.15 -8.27
C ASP A 409 4.57 2.72 -9.38
N PRO A 410 3.22 2.75 -9.20
CA PRO A 410 2.31 3.28 -10.21
C PRO A 410 2.55 4.76 -10.57
N ALA A 411 3.33 5.51 -9.75
CA ALA A 411 3.71 6.89 -10.05
C ALA A 411 4.87 7.03 -11.05
N HIS A 412 5.68 5.99 -11.27
CA HIS A 412 6.96 6.09 -12.01
C HIS A 412 7.06 5.29 -13.32
N LEU A 413 6.00 4.63 -13.76
CA LEU A 413 5.97 3.97 -15.07
C LEU A 413 6.17 4.97 -16.23
N PRO A 414 7.23 4.84 -17.06
CA PRO A 414 7.35 5.59 -18.29
C PRO A 414 6.24 5.14 -19.26
N LYS A 415 5.31 6.05 -19.57
CA LYS A 415 4.07 5.80 -20.32
C LYS A 415 4.23 5.31 -21.78
N ASN A 416 5.44 5.01 -22.25
CA ASN A 416 5.72 4.68 -23.66
C ASN A 416 6.18 3.23 -23.92
N LEU A 417 6.16 2.32 -22.93
CA LEU A 417 6.72 0.98 -23.07
C LEU A 417 5.71 -0.18 -22.98
N LEU A 418 4.41 0.09 -22.96
CA LEU A 418 3.40 -0.98 -22.95
C LEU A 418 3.05 -1.40 -24.37
N HIS A 419 3.75 -2.40 -24.89
CA HIS A 419 3.20 -3.36 -25.85
C HIS A 419 2.60 -4.53 -25.06
N GLU A 420 1.41 -4.97 -25.47
CA GLU A 420 0.45 -5.79 -24.71
C GLU A 420 0.83 -7.26 -24.44
N ASP A 421 2.02 -7.76 -24.80
CA ASP A 421 2.23 -9.23 -24.87
C ASP A 421 3.25 -9.85 -23.90
N GLU A 422 3.85 -9.11 -22.97
CA GLU A 422 4.72 -9.71 -21.94
C GLU A 422 4.46 -9.06 -20.58
N GLN A 423 3.52 -9.62 -19.81
CA GLN A 423 3.38 -9.31 -18.38
C GLN A 423 4.30 -10.24 -17.58
N PRO A 424 5.48 -9.79 -17.10
CA PRO A 424 6.08 -10.42 -15.94
C PRO A 424 5.19 -10.14 -14.73
N SER A 425 4.93 -11.18 -13.94
CA SER A 425 4.13 -11.16 -12.71
C SER A 425 4.48 -9.95 -11.84
N THR A 426 3.48 -9.11 -11.59
CA THR A 426 3.58 -7.92 -10.75
C THR A 426 3.96 -8.32 -9.33
N MET A 427 5.16 -7.92 -8.90
CA MET A 427 5.67 -8.14 -7.56
C MET A 427 5.02 -7.13 -6.60
N GLN A 428 3.78 -7.40 -6.21
CA GLN A 428 3.05 -6.59 -5.23
C GLN A 428 3.56 -6.93 -3.82
N THR A 429 4.11 -5.96 -3.09
CA THR A 429 4.30 -6.08 -1.63
C THR A 429 2.93 -6.07 -0.94
N ARG A 430 2.25 -7.21 -0.95
CA ARG A 430 0.93 -7.37 -0.30
C ARG A 430 1.12 -7.48 1.20
N ASN A 431 0.48 -6.61 1.98
CA ASN A 431 0.38 -6.78 3.42
C ASN A 431 -0.72 -7.79 3.75
N MET A 432 -0.33 -8.94 4.29
CA MET A 432 -1.19 -10.07 4.65
C MET A 432 -1.62 -10.06 6.12
N GLY A 433 -1.43 -8.94 6.84
CA GLY A 433 -1.81 -8.81 8.24
C GLY A 433 -3.30 -9.08 8.49
N ASN A 434 -4.18 -8.56 7.63
CA ASN A 434 -5.63 -8.82 7.72
C ASN A 434 -5.97 -10.29 7.48
N LEU A 435 -5.36 -10.91 6.46
CA LEU A 435 -5.58 -12.32 6.13
C LEU A 435 -5.08 -13.25 7.25
N LEU A 436 -3.93 -12.93 7.85
CA LEU A 436 -3.40 -13.61 9.03
C LEU A 436 -4.37 -13.48 10.22
N ALA A 437 -4.87 -12.28 10.50
CA ALA A 437 -5.80 -12.03 11.61
C ALA A 437 -7.17 -12.71 11.44
N GLU A 438 -7.66 -12.83 10.20
CA GLU A 438 -8.93 -13.49 9.89
C GLU A 438 -8.87 -15.01 9.96
N ARG A 439 -7.71 -15.61 9.65
CA ARG A 439 -7.58 -17.07 9.45
C ARG A 439 -6.88 -17.78 10.60
N LEU A 440 -5.96 -17.11 11.30
CA LEU A 440 -5.21 -17.70 12.39
C LEU A 440 -5.97 -17.52 13.70
N ASN A 441 -5.93 -18.54 14.56
CA ASN A 441 -6.44 -18.41 15.92
C ASN A 441 -5.53 -17.47 16.73
N ARG A 442 -6.06 -16.99 17.87
CA ARG A 442 -5.36 -16.04 18.73
C ARG A 442 -3.98 -16.55 19.17
N ASP A 443 -3.88 -17.84 19.46
CA ASP A 443 -2.63 -18.45 19.94
C ASP A 443 -1.55 -18.48 18.85
N MET A 444 -1.91 -18.78 17.60
CA MET A 444 -0.97 -18.80 16.47
C MET A 444 -0.55 -17.39 16.06
N MET A 445 -1.45 -16.41 16.13
CA MET A 445 -1.09 -14.99 15.93
C MET A 445 -0.09 -14.50 16.98
N LEU A 446 -0.33 -14.81 18.26
CA LEU A 446 0.59 -14.46 19.35
C LEU A 446 1.95 -15.13 19.17
N LEU A 447 1.96 -16.39 18.71
CA LEU A 447 3.20 -17.12 18.42
C LEU A 447 4.01 -16.44 17.31
N LEU A 448 3.38 -16.09 16.18
CA LEU A 448 4.07 -15.41 15.07
C LEU A 448 4.62 -14.04 15.48
N GLN A 449 3.87 -13.27 16.29
CA GLN A 449 4.33 -12.00 16.84
C GLN A 449 5.51 -12.17 17.81
N THR A 450 5.48 -13.24 18.61
CA THR A 450 6.59 -13.58 19.52
C THR A 450 7.83 -13.95 18.73
N ILE A 451 7.72 -14.80 17.70
CA ILE A 451 8.81 -15.17 16.79
C ILE A 451 9.46 -13.90 16.21
N GLY A 452 8.65 -12.98 15.71
CA GLY A 452 9.10 -11.69 15.21
C GLY A 452 9.84 -10.83 16.24
N SER A 453 9.35 -10.80 17.47
CA SER A 453 9.94 -10.01 18.57
C SER A 453 11.30 -10.59 19.00
N VAL A 454 11.39 -11.91 19.15
CA VAL A 454 12.65 -12.59 19.47
C VAL A 454 13.68 -12.38 18.37
N ALA A 455 13.26 -12.43 17.10
CA ALA A 455 14.16 -12.18 15.98
C ALA A 455 14.69 -10.74 16.00
N GLN A 456 13.82 -9.77 16.29
CA GLN A 456 14.20 -8.36 16.43
C GLN A 456 15.20 -8.13 17.56
N GLU A 457 15.02 -8.77 18.72
CA GLU A 457 15.94 -8.69 19.86
C GLU A 457 17.33 -9.23 19.52
N LEU A 458 17.39 -10.26 18.67
CA LEU A 458 18.62 -10.87 18.18
C LEU A 458 19.20 -10.17 16.94
N HIS A 459 18.59 -9.07 16.48
CA HIS A 459 18.94 -8.38 15.24
C HIS A 459 18.90 -9.26 13.98
N TYR A 460 17.98 -10.23 13.95
CA TYR A 460 17.72 -11.11 12.81
C TYR A 460 16.37 -10.78 12.14
N SER A 461 16.23 -11.19 10.89
CA SER A 461 14.94 -11.16 10.19
C SER A 461 14.30 -12.55 10.20
N ALA A 462 13.04 -12.63 10.62
CA ALA A 462 12.28 -13.88 10.63
C ALA A 462 11.15 -13.86 9.59
N TYR A 463 11.01 -14.99 8.90
CA TYR A 463 10.01 -15.20 7.85
C TYR A 463 9.28 -16.51 8.07
N VAL A 464 7.97 -16.53 7.86
CA VAL A 464 7.25 -17.79 7.64
C VAL A 464 7.22 -18.07 6.14
N VAL A 465 7.53 -19.29 5.73
CA VAL A 465 7.76 -19.64 4.32
C VAL A 465 6.98 -20.88 3.88
N GLY A 466 6.97 -21.14 2.57
CA GLY A 466 6.60 -22.45 2.02
C GLY A 466 5.09 -22.73 2.03
N GLY A 467 4.73 -23.98 2.35
CA GLY A 467 3.36 -24.49 2.23
C GLY A 467 2.35 -23.72 3.08
N PHE A 468 2.77 -23.20 4.24
CA PHE A 468 1.93 -22.37 5.09
C PHE A 468 1.44 -21.10 4.38
N VAL A 469 2.33 -20.39 3.69
CA VAL A 469 2.01 -19.15 2.98
C VAL A 469 1.05 -19.42 1.81
N ARG A 470 1.32 -20.48 1.05
CA ARG A 470 0.42 -20.96 -0.01
C ARG A 470 -0.97 -21.28 0.53
N ASP A 471 -1.04 -22.10 1.56
CA ASP A 471 -2.30 -22.62 2.08
C ASP A 471 -3.13 -21.49 2.72
N LEU A 472 -2.47 -20.51 3.36
CA LEU A 472 -3.09 -19.26 3.81
C LEU A 472 -3.77 -18.51 2.65
N LEU A 473 -3.08 -18.35 1.52
CA LEU A 473 -3.60 -17.69 0.31
C LEU A 473 -4.74 -18.48 -0.36
N LEU A 474 -4.67 -19.83 -0.32
CA LEU A 474 -5.70 -20.72 -0.86
C LEU A 474 -6.87 -20.97 0.11
N HIS A 475 -6.85 -20.33 1.29
CA HIS A 475 -7.85 -20.52 2.35
C HIS A 475 -7.94 -21.96 2.89
N ILE A 476 -6.82 -22.68 2.90
CA ILE A 476 -6.66 -24.02 3.47
C ILE A 476 -6.06 -23.88 4.87
N LYS A 477 -6.62 -24.59 5.86
CA LYS A 477 -6.05 -24.60 7.21
C LYS A 477 -4.79 -25.45 7.23
N ASN A 478 -3.66 -24.83 7.57
CA ASN A 478 -2.38 -25.49 7.77
C ASN A 478 -1.81 -25.10 9.16
N SER A 479 -1.19 -26.06 9.84
CA SER A 479 -0.56 -25.89 11.15
C SER A 479 0.93 -26.20 11.15
N ASP A 480 1.49 -26.59 10.00
CA ASP A 480 2.93 -26.75 9.80
C ASP A 480 3.54 -25.37 9.55
N LEU A 481 4.29 -24.88 10.53
CA LEU A 481 4.96 -23.59 10.48
C LEU A 481 6.44 -23.80 10.17
N ASP A 482 6.82 -23.45 8.94
CA ASP A 482 8.20 -23.38 8.51
C ASP A 482 8.71 -21.94 8.66
N ILE A 483 9.67 -21.74 9.55
CA ILE A 483 10.30 -20.44 9.81
C ILE A 483 11.70 -20.43 9.22
N VAL A 484 12.00 -19.38 8.46
CA VAL A 484 13.35 -19.10 7.98
C VAL A 484 13.88 -17.85 8.68
N ILE A 485 15.11 -17.96 9.17
CA ILE A 485 15.83 -16.88 9.84
C ILE A 485 16.98 -16.41 8.94
N GLU A 486 16.98 -15.14 8.56
CA GLU A 486 18.19 -14.47 8.04
C GLU A 486 19.08 -14.12 9.24
N GLY A 487 20.01 -15.01 9.56
CA GLY A 487 20.82 -15.00 10.78
C GLY A 487 21.14 -16.41 11.23
N ASP A 488 21.54 -16.62 12.49
CA ASP A 488 21.73 -17.96 13.03
C ASP A 488 20.39 -18.55 13.52
N GLY A 489 19.80 -19.44 12.70
CA GLY A 489 18.54 -20.10 13.01
C GLY A 489 18.60 -21.06 14.21
N ILE A 490 19.76 -21.64 14.51
CA ILE A 490 19.95 -22.53 15.66
C ILE A 490 20.01 -21.71 16.95
N HIS A 491 20.75 -20.60 16.92
CA HIS A 491 20.79 -19.65 18.03
C HIS A 491 19.40 -19.08 18.31
N PHE A 492 18.70 -18.64 17.27
CA PHE A 492 17.31 -18.18 17.36
C PHE A 492 16.39 -19.25 17.98
N ALA A 493 16.46 -20.50 17.51
CA ALA A 493 15.60 -21.57 18.01
C ALA A 493 15.84 -21.89 19.50
N LYS A 494 17.10 -21.84 19.96
CA LYS A 494 17.44 -22.02 21.37
C LYS A 494 16.87 -20.90 22.24
N GLU A 495 16.97 -19.65 21.78
CA GLU A 495 16.46 -18.49 22.52
C GLU A 495 14.92 -18.46 22.55
N LEU A 496 14.28 -18.73 21.41
CA LEU A 496 12.82 -18.87 21.34
C LEU A 496 12.32 -19.95 22.31
N ALA A 497 13.01 -21.10 22.35
CA ALA A 497 12.67 -22.19 23.25
C ALA A 497 12.82 -21.81 24.73
N ARG A 498 13.87 -21.04 25.07
CA ARG A 498 14.09 -20.52 26.42
C ARG A 498 12.97 -19.58 26.87
N GLN A 499 12.54 -18.65 26.01
CA GLN A 499 11.50 -17.68 26.34
C GLN A 499 10.11 -18.31 26.45
N GLN A 500 9.84 -19.36 25.66
CA GLN A 500 8.53 -20.02 25.59
C GLN A 500 8.41 -21.29 26.44
N GLY A 501 9.47 -21.68 27.16
CA GLY A 501 9.50 -22.94 27.91
C GLY A 501 9.35 -24.18 27.03
N ALA A 502 9.81 -24.10 25.78
CA ALA A 502 9.70 -25.15 24.76
C ALA A 502 10.95 -26.04 24.72
N ALA A 503 10.85 -27.22 24.11
CA ALA A 503 12.00 -28.08 23.87
C ALA A 503 12.56 -27.86 22.45
N VAL A 504 13.88 -27.89 22.28
CA VAL A 504 14.52 -27.72 20.97
C VAL A 504 15.35 -28.94 20.58
N ARG A 505 15.28 -29.34 19.30
CA ARG A 505 16.16 -30.34 18.69
C ARG A 505 16.91 -29.70 17.54
N THR A 506 18.23 -29.69 17.60
CA THR A 506 19.08 -29.00 16.63
C THR A 506 19.76 -29.99 15.69
N HIS A 507 19.87 -29.62 14.42
CA HIS A 507 20.58 -30.36 13.38
C HIS A 507 21.67 -29.47 12.78
N GLU A 508 22.81 -29.39 13.47
CA GLU A 508 23.92 -28.47 13.15
C GLU A 508 24.43 -28.61 11.71
N LYS A 509 24.47 -29.85 11.17
CA LYS A 509 24.92 -30.11 9.79
C LYS A 509 24.05 -29.47 8.69
N PHE A 510 22.80 -29.13 9.00
CA PHE A 510 21.85 -28.59 8.02
C PHE A 510 21.39 -27.16 8.36
N GLY A 511 21.90 -26.58 9.44
CA GLY A 511 21.49 -25.25 9.90
C GLY A 511 20.02 -25.17 10.31
N THR A 512 19.41 -26.30 10.72
CA THR A 512 17.99 -26.38 11.09
C THR A 512 17.78 -26.79 12.54
N ALA A 513 16.65 -26.41 13.11
CA ALA A 513 16.22 -26.79 14.44
C ALA A 513 14.70 -26.94 14.50
N THR A 514 14.20 -27.94 15.23
CA THR A 514 12.77 -28.09 15.50
C THR A 514 12.49 -27.67 16.93
N VAL A 515 11.60 -26.69 17.11
CA VAL A 515 11.10 -26.23 18.42
C VAL A 515 9.74 -26.88 18.68
N ILE A 516 9.60 -27.52 19.84
CA ILE A 516 8.40 -28.23 20.28
C ILE A 516 7.77 -27.43 21.42
N MET A 517 6.68 -26.73 21.11
CA MET A 517 5.99 -25.82 22.02
C MET A 517 5.19 -26.57 23.11
N PRO A 518 4.94 -25.94 24.27
CA PRO A 518 3.99 -26.45 25.26
C PRO A 518 2.59 -26.55 24.64
N GLY A 519 2.09 -27.78 24.45
CA GLY A 519 0.84 -28.05 23.72
C GLY A 519 1.02 -28.92 22.46
N GLY A 520 2.26 -29.27 22.10
CA GLY A 520 2.57 -30.26 21.06
C GLY A 520 2.70 -29.70 19.64
N LEU A 521 2.55 -28.39 19.46
CA LEU A 521 2.82 -27.70 18.19
C LEU A 521 4.32 -27.79 17.86
N ARG A 522 4.64 -28.14 16.62
CA ARG A 522 6.02 -28.22 16.12
C ARG A 522 6.29 -27.04 15.19
N LEU A 523 7.44 -26.41 15.40
CA LEU A 523 7.93 -25.30 14.61
C LEU A 523 9.27 -25.71 14.02
N ASP A 524 9.36 -25.77 12.70
CA ASP A 524 10.62 -26.05 12.01
C ASP A 524 11.30 -24.73 11.67
N VAL A 525 12.50 -24.53 12.22
CA VAL A 525 13.32 -23.35 12.03
C VAL A 525 14.49 -23.72 11.13
N ALA A 526 14.64 -23.00 10.04
CA ALA A 526 15.75 -23.11 9.13
C ALA A 526 16.53 -21.80 9.07
N THR A 527 17.84 -21.90 8.94
CA THR A 527 18.67 -20.74 8.58
C THR A 527 18.54 -20.47 7.08
N ALA A 528 18.36 -19.21 6.70
CA ALA A 528 18.36 -18.79 5.29
C ALA A 528 19.69 -19.20 4.66
N ARG A 529 19.61 -20.01 3.60
CA ARG A 529 20.79 -20.69 3.07
C ARG A 529 20.90 -20.60 1.56
N LEU A 530 22.14 -20.53 1.10
CA LEU A 530 22.49 -20.89 -0.26
C LEU A 530 23.03 -22.33 -0.27
N GLU A 531 22.44 -23.18 -1.09
CA GLU A 531 22.90 -24.56 -1.28
C GLU A 531 23.78 -24.63 -2.53
N TYR A 532 25.03 -25.06 -2.36
CA TYR A 532 25.93 -25.33 -3.49
C TYR A 532 26.13 -26.84 -3.66
N TYR A 533 25.89 -27.31 -4.89
CA TYR A 533 26.15 -28.68 -5.32
C TYR A 533 27.42 -28.68 -6.16
N GLU A 534 28.49 -29.29 -5.65
CA GLU A 534 29.76 -29.35 -6.37
C GLU A 534 29.63 -30.15 -7.69
N TYR A 535 28.70 -31.11 -7.73
CA TYR A 535 28.29 -31.87 -8.90
C TYR A 535 26.86 -32.42 -8.72
N PRO A 536 26.16 -32.81 -9.82
CA PRO A 536 24.82 -33.38 -9.74
C PRO A 536 24.77 -34.60 -8.79
N ALA A 537 23.78 -34.63 -7.88
CA ALA A 537 23.57 -35.64 -6.83
C ALA A 537 24.52 -35.60 -5.60
N ALA A 538 25.35 -34.56 -5.45
CA ALA A 538 26.08 -34.32 -4.20
C ALA A 538 25.14 -33.86 -3.06
N ILE A 539 25.58 -34.05 -1.81
CA ILE A 539 24.91 -33.44 -0.64
C ILE A 539 25.28 -31.95 -0.63
N PRO A 540 24.33 -31.02 -0.45
CA PRO A 540 24.62 -29.59 -0.54
C PRO A 540 25.49 -29.10 0.62
N THR A 541 26.41 -28.18 0.32
CA THR A 541 27.10 -27.38 1.35
C THR A 541 26.23 -26.15 1.66
N VAL A 542 25.95 -25.90 2.94
CA VAL A 542 25.05 -24.87 3.44
C VAL A 542 25.85 -23.67 3.97
N GLU A 543 25.63 -22.48 3.39
CA GLU A 543 26.20 -21.20 3.86
C GLU A 543 25.09 -20.17 4.15
N LEU A 544 25.35 -19.24 5.08
CA LEU A 544 24.42 -18.15 5.44
C LEU A 544 24.11 -17.27 4.22
N SER A 545 22.83 -16.99 3.97
CA SER A 545 22.40 -16.12 2.87
C SER A 545 21.21 -15.23 3.23
N SER A 546 20.83 -14.34 2.33
CA SER A 546 19.55 -13.63 2.42
C SER A 546 18.37 -14.54 2.03
N ILE A 547 17.17 -14.19 2.50
CA ILE A 547 15.88 -14.77 2.14
C ILE A 547 15.65 -14.66 0.63
N LYS A 548 16.14 -13.60 0.00
CA LYS A 548 16.09 -13.43 -1.46
C LYS A 548 16.79 -14.59 -2.16
N LEU A 549 18.04 -14.86 -1.79
CA LEU A 549 18.79 -15.97 -2.37
C LEU A 549 18.21 -17.34 -1.96
N ASP A 550 17.65 -17.46 -0.76
CA ASP A 550 16.97 -18.69 -0.30
C ASP A 550 15.66 -18.98 -1.06
N LEU A 551 14.91 -17.95 -1.45
CA LEU A 551 13.68 -18.12 -2.24
C LEU A 551 13.98 -18.40 -3.71
N TYR A 552 14.98 -17.74 -4.31
CA TYR A 552 15.38 -17.97 -5.72
C TYR A 552 15.86 -19.40 -6.01
N ARG A 553 16.36 -20.13 -5.00
CA ARG A 553 16.76 -21.55 -5.14
C ARG A 553 15.59 -22.52 -4.96
N ARG A 554 14.45 -22.09 -4.42
CA ARG A 554 13.27 -22.95 -4.27
C ARG A 554 12.64 -23.13 -5.64
N ASP A 555 12.11 -24.30 -5.92
CA ASP A 555 11.43 -24.57 -7.18
C ASP A 555 10.36 -23.48 -7.43
N PHE A 556 10.28 -22.96 -8.67
CA PHE A 556 9.34 -21.91 -9.17
C PHE A 556 7.83 -22.18 -8.91
N THR A 557 7.51 -23.21 -8.15
CA THR A 557 6.19 -23.49 -7.59
C THR A 557 5.81 -22.49 -6.49
N ILE A 558 4.56 -22.53 -6.03
CA ILE A 558 3.96 -21.65 -5.00
C ILE A 558 4.68 -21.73 -3.62
N ASN A 559 5.77 -22.50 -3.48
CA ASN A 559 6.56 -22.65 -2.27
C ASN A 559 7.72 -21.64 -2.14
N ALA A 560 7.87 -20.72 -3.10
CA ALA A 560 8.89 -19.65 -3.12
C ALA A 560 8.42 -18.31 -2.51
N MET A 561 7.34 -18.31 -1.72
CA MET A 561 6.85 -17.12 -1.01
C MET A 561 7.21 -17.14 0.48
N ALA A 562 7.38 -15.95 1.05
CA ALA A 562 7.64 -15.72 2.46
C ALA A 562 6.77 -14.57 3.02
N ILE A 563 6.42 -14.62 4.29
CA ILE A 563 5.79 -13.51 5.00
C ILE A 563 6.72 -13.07 6.14
N HIS A 564 7.01 -11.77 6.19
CA HIS A 564 7.88 -11.17 7.18
C HIS A 564 7.21 -11.11 8.57
N LEU A 565 7.95 -11.48 9.62
CA LEU A 565 7.42 -11.58 10.99
C LEU A 565 7.93 -10.50 11.94
N ASN A 566 9.03 -9.79 11.65
CA ASN A 566 9.48 -8.69 12.53
C ASN A 566 8.42 -7.59 12.70
N PRO A 567 8.33 -6.93 13.87
CA PRO A 567 7.25 -5.99 14.20
C PRO A 567 7.01 -4.86 13.19
N GLU A 568 8.08 -4.26 12.65
CA GLU A 568 7.95 -3.13 11.70
C GLU A 568 7.37 -3.54 10.34
N ARG A 569 7.52 -4.81 9.95
CA ARG A 569 7.13 -5.34 8.63
C ARG A 569 6.19 -6.53 8.75
N PHE A 570 5.54 -6.70 9.90
CA PHE A 570 4.73 -7.89 10.17
C PHE A 570 3.64 -8.05 9.11
N GLY A 571 3.58 -9.23 8.51
CA GLY A 571 2.58 -9.57 7.49
C GLY A 571 2.96 -9.15 6.07
N THR A 572 4.11 -8.50 5.82
CA THR A 572 4.53 -8.18 4.45
C THR A 572 4.90 -9.45 3.68
N LEU A 573 4.20 -9.73 2.59
CA LEU A 573 4.51 -10.80 1.65
C LEU A 573 5.75 -10.43 0.84
N VAL A 574 6.67 -11.39 0.74
CA VAL A 574 7.91 -11.35 -0.03
C VAL A 574 7.85 -12.50 -1.06
N ASP A 575 7.88 -12.14 -2.32
CA ASP A 575 7.79 -13.03 -3.49
C ASP A 575 8.72 -12.46 -4.57
N PHE A 576 9.62 -13.26 -5.14
CA PHE A 576 10.82 -12.79 -5.88
C PHE A 576 10.86 -13.05 -7.39
#